data_AF-A0A0C2DXU9-F1
#
_entry.id   AF-A0A0C2DXU9-F1
#
_cell.length_a   1.000
_cell.length_b   1.000
_cell.length_c   1.000
_cell.angle_alpha   90.00
_cell.angle_beta   90.00
_cell.angle_gamma   90.00
#
_symmetry.space_group_name_H-M   'P 1'
#
loop_
_entity.id
_entity.type
_entity.pdbx_description
1 polymer ?
#
loop_
_entity_poly.entity_id
_entity_poly.type
_entity_poly.pdbx_seq_one_letter_code
_entity_poly.pdbx_strand_id
1 'polypeptide(L)'
;MVFETMYRLRHLGLLDKELNDDMVFQGYRQGVERGIFKVMAKMGISTLHSYKHAQIFEIVGLAKEVVDMCFKNTVSRLGGATFEILAAEALKRHRAAFPAAANADKHVFGK
;
A
#
# COMPACT_ATOMS: atom_id res chain seq x y z
N MET A 1 8.95 -5.50 1.89
CA MET A 1 8.19 -5.67 0.63
C MET A 1 8.65 -4.68 -0.43
N VAL A 2 8.46 -3.36 -0.29
CA VAL A 2 8.78 -2.42 -1.38
C VAL A 2 10.29 -2.34 -1.72
N PHE A 3 11.17 -2.29 -0.72
CA PHE A 3 12.63 -2.33 -0.96
C PHE A 3 13.08 -3.63 -1.63
N GLU A 4 12.52 -4.76 -1.21
CA GLU A 4 12.76 -6.07 -1.85
C GLU A 4 12.30 -6.08 -3.31
N THR A 5 11.13 -5.51 -3.60
CA THR A 5 10.65 -5.36 -4.97
C THR A 5 11.62 -4.52 -5.80
N MET A 6 12.10 -3.40 -5.27
CA MET A 6 13.07 -2.54 -5.97
C MET A 6 14.40 -3.27 -6.24
N TYR A 7 14.90 -4.00 -5.25
CA TYR A 7 16.08 -4.86 -5.39
C TYR A 7 15.88 -5.89 -6.51
N ARG A 8 14.75 -6.61 -6.48
CA ARG A 8 14.41 -7.59 -7.52
C ARG A 8 14.27 -6.96 -8.91
N LEU A 9 13.63 -5.79 -9.04
CA LEU A 9 13.50 -5.09 -10.31
C LEU A 9 14.87 -4.69 -10.88
N ARG A 10 15.80 -4.25 -10.04
CA ARG A 10 17.18 -3.98 -10.45
C ARG A 10 17.88 -5.23 -10.94
N HIS A 11 17.79 -6.34 -10.20
CA HIS A 11 18.40 -7.62 -10.56
C HIS A 11 17.82 -8.23 -11.85
N LEU A 12 16.55 -7.94 -12.14
CA LEU A 12 15.92 -8.30 -13.41
C LEU A 12 16.33 -7.38 -14.58
N GLY A 13 17.16 -6.35 -14.34
CA GLY A 13 17.60 -5.41 -15.36
C GLY A 13 16.49 -4.46 -15.84
N LEU A 14 15.42 -4.29 -15.04
CA LEU A 14 14.27 -3.45 -15.37
C LEU A 14 14.43 -1.99 -14.91
N LEU A 15 15.48 -1.69 -14.16
CA LEU A 15 15.88 -0.34 -13.79
C LEU A 15 17.10 0.09 -14.59
N ASP A 16 17.35 1.40 -14.65
CA ASP A 16 18.53 1.95 -15.29
C ASP A 16 19.81 1.32 -14.71
N LYS A 17 20.73 0.93 -15.59
CA LYS A 17 21.97 0.23 -15.27
C LYS A 17 22.92 1.09 -14.45
N GLU A 18 22.79 2.40 -14.52
CA GLU A 18 23.60 3.33 -13.73
C GLU A 18 23.17 3.36 -12.25
N LEU A 19 22.00 2.84 -11.90
CA LEU A 19 21.49 2.84 -10.54
C LEU A 19 22.06 1.67 -9.73
N ASN A 20 22.72 2.00 -8.61
CA ASN A 20 23.03 1.05 -7.56
C ASN A 20 21.91 0.96 -6.50
N ASP A 21 21.96 -0.04 -5.62
CA ASP A 21 20.91 -0.27 -4.62
C ASP A 21 20.71 0.95 -3.70
N ASP A 22 21.79 1.61 -3.30
CA ASP A 22 21.74 2.79 -2.45
C ASP A 22 21.06 3.97 -3.16
N MET A 23 21.35 4.18 -4.44
CA MET A 23 20.72 5.22 -5.26
C MET A 23 19.22 4.97 -5.41
N VAL A 24 18.81 3.72 -5.66
CA VAL A 24 17.40 3.34 -5.74
C VAL A 24 16.69 3.58 -4.41
N PHE A 25 17.30 3.15 -3.31
CA PHE A 25 16.77 3.37 -1.96
C PHE A 25 16.60 4.86 -1.65
N GLN A 26 17.64 5.68 -1.88
CA GLN A 26 17.61 7.11 -1.61
C GLN A 26 16.60 7.83 -2.51
N GLY A 27 16.52 7.44 -3.79
CA GLY A 27 15.54 7.99 -4.73
C GLY A 27 14.10 7.74 -4.27
N TYR A 28 13.79 6.50 -3.86
CA TYR A 28 12.48 6.18 -3.30
C TYR A 28 12.18 6.96 -2.02
N ARG A 29 13.13 7.00 -1.08
CA ARG A 29 12.98 7.72 0.19
C ARG A 29 12.67 9.21 -0.04
N GLN A 30 13.44 9.86 -0.92
CA GLN A 30 13.23 11.27 -1.28
C GLN A 30 11.89 11.50 -1.99
N GLY A 31 11.50 10.58 -2.88
CA GLY A 31 10.21 10.64 -3.57
C GLY A 31 9.03 10.57 -2.60
N VAL A 32 9.07 9.64 -1.65
CA VAL A 32 8.06 9.50 -0.59
C VAL A 32 8.03 10.73 0.32
N GLU A 33 9.19 11.21 0.76
CA GLU A 33 9.31 12.41 1.61
C GLU A 33 8.70 13.64 0.95
N ARG A 34 9.06 13.92 -0.31
CA ARG A 34 8.47 15.03 -1.10
C ARG A 34 6.97 14.86 -1.28
N GLY A 35 6.50 13.63 -1.49
CA GLY A 35 5.07 13.31 -1.60
C GLY A 35 4.30 13.67 -0.34
N ILE A 36 4.81 13.26 0.83
CA ILE A 36 4.22 13.57 2.13
C ILE A 36 4.18 15.08 2.36
N PHE A 37 5.30 15.79 2.12
CA PHE A 37 5.33 17.25 2.25
C PHE A 37 4.35 17.97 1.34
N LYS A 38 4.18 17.49 0.10
CA LYS A 38 3.20 18.06 -0.83
C LYS A 38 1.76 17.91 -0.32
N VAL A 39 1.42 16.79 0.29
CA VAL A 39 0.10 16.58 0.89
C VAL A 39 -0.10 17.47 2.12
N MET A 40 0.89 17.55 3.01
CA MET A 40 0.84 18.43 4.18
C MET A 40 0.70 19.90 3.80
N ALA A 41 1.45 20.36 2.79
CA ALA A 41 1.45 21.73 2.32
C ALA A 41 0.08 22.18 1.78
N LYS A 42 -0.70 21.28 1.17
CA LYS A 42 -2.07 21.58 0.70
C LYS A 42 -3.00 22.02 1.84
N MET A 43 -2.73 21.55 3.06
CA MET A 43 -3.55 21.82 4.25
C MET A 43 -2.89 22.84 5.17
N GLY A 44 -1.76 23.44 4.76
CA GLY A 44 -1.02 24.42 5.56
C GLY A 44 -0.28 23.84 6.77
N ILE A 45 -0.03 22.53 6.81
CA ILE A 45 0.63 21.87 7.94
C ILE A 45 2.14 21.84 7.71
N SER A 46 2.89 22.37 8.69
CA SER A 46 4.35 22.50 8.61
C SER A 46 5.12 21.43 9.40
N THR A 47 4.47 20.70 10.32
CA THR A 47 5.14 19.67 11.11
C THR A 47 4.49 18.30 10.93
N LEU A 48 5.33 17.27 10.82
CA LEU A 48 4.84 15.88 10.74
C LEU A 48 4.12 15.47 12.02
N HIS A 49 4.52 16.03 13.17
CA HIS A 49 3.86 15.76 14.44
C HIS A 49 2.38 16.17 14.41
N SER A 50 2.08 17.36 13.90
CA SER A 50 0.70 17.85 13.76
C SER A 50 -0.09 17.11 12.67
N TYR A 51 0.58 16.56 11.65
CA TYR A 51 -0.08 15.77 10.61
C TYR A 51 -0.50 14.38 11.09
N LYS A 52 0.31 13.75 11.96
CA LYS A 52 0.04 12.42 12.52
C LYS A 52 -1.26 12.45 13.34
N HIS A 53 -2.14 11.48 13.08
CA HIS A 53 -3.46 11.33 13.73
C HIS A 53 -4.47 12.44 13.45
N ALA A 54 -4.15 13.45 12.64
CA ALA A 54 -5.09 14.53 12.34
C ALA A 54 -6.28 14.09 11.45
N GLN A 55 -6.27 12.84 10.94
CA GLN A 55 -7.33 12.26 10.13
C GLN A 55 -7.77 13.17 8.97
N ILE A 56 -6.79 13.76 8.27
CA ILE A 56 -7.05 14.75 7.21
C ILE A 56 -7.37 14.03 5.91
N PHE A 57 -8.54 13.40 5.89
CA PHE A 57 -9.14 12.74 4.75
C PHE A 57 -10.66 12.64 4.96
N GLU A 58 -11.40 12.44 3.88
CA GLU A 58 -12.82 12.10 3.92
C GLU A 58 -12.96 10.65 3.46
N ILE A 59 -13.78 9.89 4.18
CA ILE A 59 -14.07 8.49 3.83
C ILE A 59 -15.21 8.47 2.83
N VAL A 60 -15.03 7.68 1.78
CA VAL A 60 -16.04 7.46 0.75
C VAL A 60 -16.18 5.96 0.54
N GLY A 61 -17.39 5.44 0.68
CA GLY A 61 -17.70 4.04 0.34
C GLY A 61 -17.35 3.02 1.42
N LEU A 62 -17.20 3.44 2.68
CA LEU A 62 -17.14 2.53 3.83
C LEU A 62 -18.42 2.62 4.64
N ALA A 63 -18.91 1.48 5.09
CA ALA A 63 -20.08 1.40 5.95
C ALA A 63 -19.81 2.03 7.34
N LYS A 64 -20.88 2.48 7.98
CA LYS A 64 -20.79 3.26 9.22
C LYS A 64 -20.11 2.48 10.35
N GLU A 65 -20.38 1.19 10.47
CA GLU A 65 -19.76 0.31 11.46
C GLU A 65 -18.23 0.20 11.29
N VAL A 66 -17.74 0.25 10.04
CA VAL A 66 -16.30 0.23 9.76
C VAL A 66 -15.67 1.57 10.16
N VAL A 67 -16.32 2.67 9.79
CA VAL A 67 -15.85 4.02 10.14
C VAL A 67 -15.84 4.21 11.65
N ASP A 68 -16.91 3.84 12.35
CA ASP A 68 -17.03 4.01 13.80
C ASP A 68 -15.98 3.19 14.56
N MET A 69 -15.61 2.02 14.07
CA MET A 69 -14.62 1.13 14.70
C MET A 69 -13.18 1.53 14.37
N CYS A 70 -12.87 1.87 13.12
CA CYS A 70 -11.48 2.03 12.64
C CYS A 70 -11.07 3.49 12.41
N PHE A 71 -12.01 4.39 12.16
CA PHE A 71 -11.78 5.78 11.78
C PHE A 71 -12.75 6.72 12.50
N LYS A 72 -12.91 6.50 13.80
CA LYS A 72 -13.87 7.22 14.64
C LYS A 72 -13.68 8.73 14.47
N ASN A 73 -14.81 9.44 14.33
CA ASN A 73 -14.90 10.88 14.09
C ASN A 73 -14.42 11.38 12.72
N THR A 74 -14.12 10.49 11.77
CA THR A 74 -13.86 10.89 10.38
C THR A 74 -15.17 11.05 9.59
N VAL A 75 -15.26 12.07 8.75
CA VAL A 75 -16.43 12.32 7.91
C VAL A 75 -16.59 11.20 6.87
N SER A 76 -17.79 10.63 6.79
CA SER A 76 -18.20 9.67 5.76
C SER A 76 -19.66 9.91 5.39
N ARG A 77 -19.90 10.53 4.23
CA ARG A 77 -21.26 10.86 3.76
C ARG A 77 -21.92 9.72 2.99
N LEU A 78 -21.09 8.89 2.37
CA LEU A 78 -21.53 7.78 1.52
C LEU A 78 -21.09 6.47 2.18
N GLY A 79 -22.08 5.70 2.64
CA GLY A 79 -21.86 4.33 3.12
C GLY A 79 -21.34 3.41 2.01
N GLY A 80 -20.97 2.19 2.39
CA GLY A 80 -20.51 1.21 1.39
C GLY A 80 -20.06 -0.10 2.01
N ALA A 81 -18.79 -0.44 1.84
CA ALA A 81 -18.25 -1.73 2.21
C ALA A 81 -18.31 -1.97 3.74
N THR A 82 -18.95 -3.08 4.12
CA THR A 82 -19.01 -3.62 5.49
C THR A 82 -17.76 -4.46 5.77
N PHE A 83 -17.61 -4.93 7.01
CA PHE A 83 -16.54 -5.87 7.36
C PHE A 83 -16.61 -7.18 6.57
N GLU A 84 -17.80 -7.69 6.25
CA GLU A 84 -17.90 -8.92 5.44
C GLU A 84 -17.35 -8.70 4.03
N ILE A 85 -17.67 -7.57 3.40
CA ILE A 85 -17.18 -7.22 2.06
C ILE A 85 -15.67 -7.04 2.07
N LEU A 86 -15.14 -6.30 3.05
CA LEU A 86 -13.70 -6.09 3.20
C LEU A 86 -12.95 -7.41 3.43
N ALA A 87 -13.49 -8.30 4.26
CA ALA A 87 -12.91 -9.61 4.52
C ALA A 87 -12.94 -10.50 3.27
N ALA A 88 -14.07 -10.55 2.56
CA ALA A 88 -14.20 -11.31 1.32
C ALA A 88 -13.19 -10.84 0.26
N GLU A 89 -13.02 -9.53 0.11
CA GLU A 89 -12.07 -8.92 -0.81
C GLU A 89 -10.61 -9.18 -0.42
N ALA A 90 -10.29 -9.16 0.88
CA ALA A 90 -8.97 -9.54 1.38
C ALA A 90 -8.66 -11.02 1.12
N LEU A 91 -9.61 -11.92 1.42
CA LEU A 91 -9.48 -13.37 1.19
C LEU A 91 -9.40 -13.71 -0.29
N LYS A 92 -10.10 -12.97 -1.15
CA LYS A 92 -10.02 -13.12 -2.61
C LYS A 92 -8.60 -12.82 -3.11
N ARG A 93 -7.98 -11.72 -2.67
CA ARG A 93 -6.57 -11.40 -3.00
C ARG A 93 -5.61 -12.45 -2.45
N HIS A 94 -5.85 -12.93 -1.23
CA HIS A 94 -5.06 -14.01 -0.63
C HIS A 94 -5.13 -15.29 -1.46
N ARG A 95 -6.33 -15.76 -1.84
CA ARG A 95 -6.50 -16.96 -2.68
C ARG A 95 -5.85 -16.83 -4.06
N ALA A 96 -5.82 -15.62 -4.64
CA ALA A 96 -5.14 -15.37 -5.89
C ALA A 96 -3.60 -15.47 -5.76
N ALA A 97 -3.05 -15.02 -4.62
CA ALA A 97 -1.61 -15.14 -4.33
C ALA A 97 -1.20 -16.55 -3.86
N PHE A 98 -2.11 -17.26 -3.20
CA PHE A 98 -1.92 -18.60 -2.64
C PHE A 98 -3.07 -19.53 -3.08
N PRO A 99 -3.08 -19.98 -4.34
CA PRO A 99 -4.06 -20.95 -4.80
C PRO A 99 -3.93 -22.24 -3.98
N ALA A 100 -5.06 -22.75 -3.47
CA ALA A 100 -5.08 -24.06 -2.83
C ALA A 100 -4.58 -25.07 -3.85
N ALA A 101 -3.52 -25.80 -3.51
CA ALA A 101 -2.79 -26.67 -4.44
C ALA A 101 -3.71 -27.76 -5.03
N ALA A 102 -4.35 -27.46 -6.15
CA ALA A 102 -4.67 -28.42 -7.18
C ALA A 102 -3.51 -28.34 -8.18
N ASN A 103 -2.64 -29.35 -8.13
CA ASN A 103 -1.39 -29.54 -8.89
C ASN A 103 -0.12 -29.08 -8.16
N ALA A 104 0.18 -29.74 -7.05
CA ALA A 104 1.55 -30.22 -6.87
C ALA A 104 1.82 -31.29 -7.94
N ASP A 105 2.12 -30.89 -9.19
CA ASP A 105 2.66 -31.85 -10.17
C ASP A 105 3.65 -31.19 -11.15
N LYS A 106 4.90 -31.65 -11.05
CA LYS A 106 5.93 -31.80 -12.09
C LYS A 106 6.29 -30.58 -12.96
N HIS A 107 7.20 -29.75 -12.45
CA HIS A 107 8.38 -29.33 -13.23
C HIS A 107 9.62 -29.82 -12.47
N VAL A 108 9.98 -31.10 -12.62
CA VAL A 108 11.06 -31.53 -13.52
C VAL A 108 12.27 -30.60 -13.41
N PHE A 109 13.18 -30.95 -12.51
CA PHE A 109 14.60 -30.68 -12.72
C PHE A 109 14.96 -31.23 -14.10
N GLY A 110 15.13 -30.34 -15.06
CA GLY A 110 15.33 -30.68 -16.46
C GLY A 110 16.52 -29.94 -17.04
N LYS A 111 17.70 -30.50 -16.76
CA LYS A 111 19.04 -30.25 -17.35
C LYS A 111 19.76 -28.96 -16.95
#